data_AF-A1U8K9-F1
#
_entry.id   AF-A1U8K9-F1
#
_cell.length_a   1.000
_cell.length_b   1.000
_cell.length_c   1.000
_cell.angle_alpha   90.00
_cell.angle_beta   90.00
_cell.angle_gamma   90.00
#
_symmetry.space_group_name_H-M   'P 1'
#
loop_
_entity.id
_entity.type
_entity.pdbx_description
1 polymer ?
#
loop_
_entity_poly.entity_id
_entity_poly.type
_entity_poly.pdbx_seq_one_letter_code
_entity_poly.pdbx_strand_id
1 'polypeptide(L)'
;MTFKSLILSVAIWGAVVAPTVAAETDANRAKPFPEVTFDRVNAIFGDNLDTSDPRLKTLLLAIGMDHTSTSSPHKREQVGVPFIVHYGAHYWVNRLAAGDASIDVLVNNALLLLFAETEIPGREEAAYSLMTAAAGSGYWPADYFIAETDLQNHLVRDPVNIVPLSNEIDRSHLQEVAQKTMAAYNRCAELGFAPCRYRIGFWLSNSQPTLVDGLTVLQNAVNTTLRDTRYQGVLDAELVSATTALVEHGHLIGLTADMRQQYDQLLKSVLK
;
A
#
# COMPACT_ATOMS: atom_id res chain seq x y z
N MET A 1 42.86 -42.40 49.66
CA MET A 1 43.25 -41.17 50.41
C MET A 1 41.98 -40.44 50.77
N THR A 2 41.56 -40.56 52.02
CA THR A 2 40.32 -40.01 52.57
C THR A 2 40.64 -38.79 53.45
N PHE A 3 39.93 -37.70 53.15
CA PHE A 3 39.38 -36.65 54.03
C PHE A 3 40.24 -36.00 55.15
N LYS A 4 40.51 -34.71 54.90
CA LYS A 4 40.48 -33.58 55.86
C LYS A 4 39.61 -32.50 55.17
N SER A 5 38.73 -31.72 55.79
CA SER A 5 38.47 -31.40 57.19
C SER A 5 37.21 -30.51 57.25
N LEU A 6 36.34 -30.80 58.23
CA LEU A 6 35.49 -29.93 59.07
C LEU A 6 34.74 -28.74 58.44
N ILE A 7 33.39 -28.70 58.46
CA ILE A 7 32.44 -28.54 59.60
C ILE A 7 32.62 -27.22 60.36
N LEU A 8 31.63 -26.32 60.25
CA LEU A 8 30.80 -25.74 61.33
C LEU A 8 29.76 -24.80 60.65
N SER A 9 28.45 -25.07 60.65
CA SER A 9 27.48 -24.77 61.74
C SER A 9 27.35 -23.26 61.98
N VAL A 10 26.19 -22.58 62.04
CA VAL A 10 24.77 -22.91 62.30
C VAL A 10 23.96 -21.60 62.12
N ALA A 11 22.62 -21.71 62.09
CA ALA A 11 21.55 -20.71 62.32
C ALA A 11 20.77 -20.35 61.03
N ILE A 12 19.66 -21.03 60.73
CA ILE A 12 18.28 -20.84 61.26
C ILE A 12 17.84 -19.38 61.14
N TRP A 13 16.83 -19.11 60.30
CA TRP A 13 15.51 -18.54 60.65
C TRP A 13 14.78 -18.20 59.35
N GLY A 14 13.51 -18.63 59.26
CA GLY A 14 12.71 -18.58 58.04
C GLY A 14 12.11 -17.21 57.75
N ALA A 15 11.72 -17.04 56.49
CA ALA A 15 10.64 -16.14 56.09
C ALA A 15 9.96 -16.72 54.84
N VAL A 16 8.64 -16.85 54.96
CA VAL A 16 7.69 -17.20 53.89
C VAL A 16 7.80 -16.19 52.77
N VAL A 17 7.95 -16.64 51.52
CA VAL A 17 7.71 -15.81 50.33
C VAL A 17 6.80 -16.59 49.38
N ALA A 18 5.71 -15.93 49.01
CA ALA A 18 4.61 -16.38 48.18
C ALA A 18 5.06 -17.01 46.84
N PRO A 19 4.20 -17.83 46.18
CA PRO A 19 4.46 -18.26 44.82
C PRO A 19 4.49 -17.02 43.91
N THR A 20 5.68 -16.69 43.41
CA THR A 20 5.84 -15.75 42.31
C THR A 20 5.11 -16.31 41.11
N VAL A 21 3.99 -15.68 40.76
CA VAL A 21 3.37 -15.80 39.44
C VAL A 21 4.48 -15.54 38.44
N ALA A 22 4.86 -16.56 37.69
CA ALA A 22 5.74 -16.40 36.54
C ALA A 22 5.01 -15.44 35.59
N ALA A 23 5.50 -14.21 35.53
CA ALA A 23 5.11 -13.27 34.50
C ALA A 23 5.46 -13.92 33.16
N GLU A 24 4.44 -14.40 32.45
CA GLU A 24 4.56 -14.67 31.03
C GLU A 24 5.07 -13.40 30.38
N THR A 25 6.26 -13.50 29.80
CA THR A 25 6.88 -12.47 28.98
C THR A 25 6.08 -12.34 27.69
N ASP A 26 4.98 -11.59 27.75
CA ASP A 26 4.05 -11.34 26.66
C ASP A 26 4.57 -10.27 25.68
N ALA A 27 5.87 -10.32 25.35
CA ALA A 27 6.57 -9.30 24.56
C ALA A 27 6.78 -9.69 23.08
N ASN A 28 6.20 -10.79 22.60
CA ASN A 28 6.44 -11.23 21.21
C ASN A 28 5.32 -12.00 20.51
N ARG A 29 4.07 -11.99 21.01
CA ARG A 29 2.94 -12.40 20.17
C ARG A 29 2.60 -11.26 19.22
N ALA A 30 3.11 -11.34 17.99
CA ALA A 30 2.44 -10.70 16.87
C ALA A 30 0.95 -11.07 16.98
N LYS A 31 0.06 -10.07 17.14
CA LYS A 31 -1.38 -10.34 17.18
C LYS A 31 -1.72 -11.10 15.89
N PRO A 32 -2.30 -12.31 15.97
CA PRO A 32 -2.55 -13.10 14.78
C PRO A 32 -3.46 -12.32 13.84
N PHE A 33 -3.14 -12.36 12.55
CA PHE A 33 -4.00 -11.80 11.51
C PHE A 33 -5.37 -12.46 11.63
N PRO A 34 -6.47 -11.69 11.76
CA PRO A 34 -7.78 -12.28 12.06
C PRO A 34 -8.23 -13.23 10.96
N GLU A 35 -8.67 -14.43 11.35
CA GLU A 35 -9.41 -15.31 10.43
C GLU A 35 -10.80 -14.73 10.18
N VAL A 36 -11.12 -14.50 8.91
CA VAL A 36 -12.40 -13.94 8.47
C VAL A 36 -13.02 -14.83 7.41
N THR A 37 -14.34 -15.00 7.49
CA THR A 37 -15.12 -15.79 6.52
C THR A 37 -15.74 -14.87 5.49
N PHE A 38 -16.01 -15.40 4.29
CA PHE A 38 -16.70 -14.66 3.24
C PHE A 38 -18.05 -14.09 3.73
N ASP A 39 -18.84 -14.88 4.45
CA ASP A 39 -20.12 -14.43 5.02
C ASP A 39 -19.98 -13.20 5.92
N ARG A 40 -18.91 -13.13 6.73
CA ARG A 40 -18.66 -11.99 7.62
C ARG A 40 -18.15 -10.76 6.87
N VAL A 41 -17.38 -10.96 5.80
CA VAL A 41 -16.96 -9.87 4.91
C VAL A 41 -18.17 -9.30 4.18
N ASN A 42 -19.00 -10.17 3.60
CA ASN A 42 -20.21 -9.82 2.86
C ASN A 42 -21.22 -9.10 3.77
N ALA A 43 -21.32 -9.47 5.05
CA ALA A 43 -22.21 -8.79 5.99
C ALA A 43 -21.85 -7.32 6.28
N ILE A 44 -20.62 -6.89 5.99
CA ILE A 44 -20.17 -5.50 6.22
C ILE A 44 -20.08 -4.72 4.91
N PHE A 45 -19.54 -5.35 3.86
CA PHE A 45 -19.23 -4.65 2.62
C PHE A 45 -20.14 -5.04 1.45
N GLY A 46 -20.96 -6.08 1.58
CA GLY A 46 -21.69 -6.68 0.46
C GLY A 46 -20.74 -7.04 -0.68
N ASP A 47 -21.19 -6.76 -1.90
CA ASP A 47 -20.41 -6.96 -3.12
C ASP A 47 -19.44 -5.78 -3.42
N ASN A 48 -19.39 -4.74 -2.59
CA ASN A 48 -18.67 -3.50 -2.92
C ASN A 48 -17.14 -3.64 -2.89
N LEU A 49 -16.61 -4.68 -2.25
CA LEU A 49 -15.17 -4.98 -2.35
C LEU A 49 -14.77 -5.41 -3.78
N ASP A 50 -15.70 -5.94 -4.58
CA ASP A 50 -15.51 -6.16 -6.01
C ASP A 50 -15.97 -4.93 -6.82
N THR A 51 -15.35 -3.78 -6.50
CA THR A 51 -15.59 -2.50 -7.18
C THR A 51 -15.01 -2.47 -8.58
N SER A 52 -15.62 -1.78 -9.54
CA SER A 52 -14.98 -1.56 -10.84
C SER A 52 -13.90 -0.47 -10.83
N ASP A 53 -13.72 0.27 -9.72
CA ASP A 53 -12.71 1.33 -9.59
C ASP A 53 -11.29 0.72 -9.43
N PRO A 54 -10.38 0.86 -10.42
CA PRO A 54 -9.02 0.31 -10.34
C PRO A 54 -8.20 0.89 -9.18
N ARG A 55 -8.46 2.14 -8.79
CA ARG A 55 -7.80 2.79 -7.64
C ARG A 55 -8.12 2.05 -6.36
N LEU A 56 -9.39 1.70 -6.16
CA LEU A 56 -9.83 0.99 -4.95
C LEU A 56 -9.35 -0.46 -4.91
N LYS A 57 -9.36 -1.18 -6.05
CA LYS A 57 -8.75 -2.52 -6.13
C LYS A 57 -7.27 -2.49 -5.77
N THR A 58 -6.54 -1.52 -6.32
CA THR A 58 -5.10 -1.39 -6.10
C THR A 58 -4.77 -0.88 -4.69
N LEU A 59 -5.66 -0.10 -4.06
CA LEU A 59 -5.55 0.25 -2.65
C LEU A 59 -5.63 -1.00 -1.75
N LEU A 60 -6.60 -1.89 -2.00
CA LEU A 60 -6.70 -3.15 -1.26
C LEU A 60 -5.44 -4.02 -1.45
N LEU A 61 -4.90 -4.06 -2.67
CA LEU A 61 -3.61 -4.70 -2.94
C LEU A 61 -2.47 -4.05 -2.15
N ALA A 62 -2.38 -2.71 -2.16
CA ALA A 62 -1.35 -1.97 -1.42
C ALA A 62 -1.39 -2.30 0.08
N ILE A 63 -2.58 -2.31 0.67
CA ILE A 63 -2.78 -2.71 2.08
C ILE A 63 -2.34 -4.16 2.30
N GLY A 64 -2.72 -5.10 1.42
CA GLY A 64 -2.26 -6.49 1.52
C GLY A 64 -0.74 -6.66 1.39
N MET A 65 -0.11 -5.85 0.54
CA MET A 65 1.33 -5.80 0.38
C MET A 65 2.04 -5.20 1.60
N ASP A 66 1.43 -4.22 2.26
CA ASP A 66 1.96 -3.61 3.49
C ASP A 66 2.14 -4.64 4.60
N HIS A 67 1.16 -5.54 4.77
CA HIS A 67 1.19 -6.63 5.75
C HIS A 67 2.22 -7.71 5.44
N THR A 68 2.57 -7.89 4.17
CA THR A 68 3.39 -9.02 3.70
C THR A 68 4.80 -8.60 3.31
N SER A 69 5.07 -7.29 3.20
CA SER A 69 6.40 -6.76 2.89
C SER A 69 7.33 -6.84 4.11
N THR A 70 8.55 -7.32 3.91
CA THR A 70 9.57 -7.39 4.97
C THR A 70 10.08 -6.01 5.37
N SER A 71 9.97 -5.01 4.49
CA SER A 71 10.46 -3.65 4.68
C SER A 71 9.38 -2.66 5.12
N SER A 72 8.12 -3.07 5.24
CA SER A 72 7.06 -2.13 5.66
C SER A 72 7.27 -1.68 7.11
N PRO A 73 7.26 -0.36 7.38
CA PRO A 73 7.27 0.18 8.75
C PRO A 73 5.94 -0.05 9.48
N HIS A 74 4.85 -0.33 8.75
CA HIS A 74 3.47 -0.35 9.26
C HIS A 74 2.85 -1.75 9.35
N LYS A 75 3.63 -2.81 9.13
CA LYS A 75 3.18 -4.22 9.18
C LYS A 75 2.44 -4.67 10.45
N ARG A 76 2.49 -3.87 11.52
CA ARG A 76 1.85 -4.15 12.82
C ARG A 76 0.53 -3.41 13.00
N GLU A 77 0.24 -2.43 12.15
CA GLU A 77 -1.00 -1.68 12.18
C GLU A 77 -2.18 -2.60 11.86
N GLN A 78 -3.28 -2.45 12.59
CA GLN A 78 -4.46 -3.30 12.43
C GLN A 78 -5.35 -2.80 11.28
N VAL A 79 -4.79 -2.67 10.09
CA VAL A 79 -5.42 -2.03 8.93
C VAL A 79 -6.01 -3.07 7.96
N GLY A 80 -7.20 -2.80 7.44
CA GLY A 80 -7.80 -3.51 6.32
C GLY A 80 -9.02 -4.35 6.70
N VAL A 81 -9.63 -4.94 5.66
CA VAL A 81 -10.88 -5.72 5.75
C VAL A 81 -10.88 -6.74 6.90
N PRO A 82 -9.80 -7.53 7.13
CA PRO A 82 -9.82 -8.54 8.19
C PRO A 82 -10.00 -7.96 9.60
N PHE A 83 -9.39 -6.80 9.88
CA PHE A 83 -9.53 -6.12 11.17
C PHE A 83 -10.86 -5.38 11.29
N ILE A 84 -11.39 -4.83 10.20
CA ILE A 84 -12.75 -4.26 10.17
C ILE A 84 -13.78 -5.33 10.50
N VAL A 85 -13.66 -6.51 9.91
CA VAL A 85 -14.56 -7.64 10.16
C VAL A 85 -14.39 -8.22 11.56
N HIS A 86 -13.16 -8.28 12.07
CA HIS A 86 -12.88 -8.81 13.40
C HIS A 86 -13.50 -7.96 14.51
N TYR A 87 -13.29 -6.64 14.47
CA TYR A 87 -13.75 -5.71 15.52
C TYR A 87 -15.13 -5.10 15.24
N GLY A 88 -15.57 -5.05 13.98
CA GLY A 88 -16.81 -4.45 13.52
C GLY A 88 -16.71 -2.95 13.24
N ALA A 89 -17.58 -2.43 12.36
CA ALA A 89 -17.57 -1.02 11.95
C ALA A 89 -17.75 -0.05 13.14
N HIS A 90 -18.63 -0.37 14.10
CA HIS A 90 -18.90 0.47 15.26
C HIS A 90 -17.66 0.71 16.14
N TYR A 91 -16.78 -0.28 16.25
CA TYR A 91 -15.52 -0.13 17.00
C TYR A 91 -14.65 0.98 16.40
N TRP A 92 -14.46 0.96 15.08
CA TRP A 92 -13.62 1.92 14.37
C TRP A 92 -14.22 3.32 14.39
N VAL A 93 -15.54 3.43 14.17
CA VAL A 93 -16.25 4.71 14.19
C VAL A 93 -16.19 5.35 15.58
N ASN A 94 -16.36 4.57 16.65
CA ASN A 94 -16.28 5.10 18.02
C ASN A 94 -14.88 5.60 18.38
N ARG A 95 -13.82 4.91 17.94
CA ARG A 95 -12.44 5.38 18.15
C ARG A 95 -12.19 6.70 17.43
N LEU A 96 -12.61 6.81 16.17
CA LEU A 96 -12.49 8.06 15.41
C LEU A 96 -13.27 9.20 16.09
N ALA A 97 -14.51 8.93 16.54
CA ALA A 97 -15.33 9.90 17.25
C ALA A 97 -14.73 10.34 18.60
N ALA A 98 -13.92 9.49 19.24
CA ALA A 98 -13.17 9.81 20.44
C ALA A 98 -11.90 10.64 20.17
N GLY A 99 -11.61 10.98 18.92
CA GLY A 99 -10.44 11.76 18.52
C GLY A 99 -9.17 10.92 18.32
N ASP A 100 -9.30 9.60 18.20
CA ASP A 100 -8.18 8.72 17.92
C ASP A 100 -7.70 8.89 16.47
N ALA A 101 -6.44 9.28 16.30
CA ALA A 101 -5.82 9.58 15.01
C ALA A 101 -4.74 8.55 14.63
N SER A 102 -4.75 7.37 15.23
CA SER A 102 -3.85 6.28 14.82
C SER A 102 -4.14 5.81 13.39
N ILE A 103 -3.10 5.30 12.71
CA ILE A 103 -3.18 4.89 11.29
C ILE A 103 -4.30 3.86 11.07
N ASP A 104 -4.41 2.84 11.93
CA ASP A 104 -5.48 1.84 11.87
C ASP A 104 -6.88 2.46 11.93
N VAL A 105 -7.11 3.44 12.80
CA VAL A 105 -8.40 4.13 12.93
C VAL A 105 -8.70 4.96 11.68
N LEU A 106 -7.73 5.77 11.22
CA LEU A 106 -7.92 6.62 10.05
C LEU A 106 -8.22 5.79 8.80
N VAL A 107 -7.39 4.77 8.52
CA VAL A 107 -7.51 3.97 7.31
C VAL A 107 -8.75 3.08 7.35
N ASN A 108 -9.06 2.43 8.47
CA ASN A 108 -10.24 1.56 8.54
C ASN A 108 -11.55 2.35 8.41
N ASN A 109 -11.63 3.56 8.98
CA ASN A 109 -12.79 4.42 8.75
C ASN A 109 -12.87 4.92 7.31
N ALA A 110 -11.73 5.23 6.67
CA ALA A 110 -11.72 5.57 5.26
C ALA A 110 -12.20 4.40 4.38
N LEU A 111 -11.76 3.17 4.65
CA LEU A 111 -12.24 1.97 3.93
C LEU A 111 -13.73 1.73 4.14
N LEU A 112 -14.24 1.90 5.36
CA LEU A 112 -15.67 1.80 5.64
C LEU A 112 -16.49 2.81 4.81
N LEU A 113 -15.97 4.02 4.59
CA LEU A 113 -16.62 5.03 3.74
C LEU A 113 -16.52 4.70 2.25
N LEU A 114 -15.34 4.30 1.76
CA LEU A 114 -15.09 4.01 0.34
C LEU A 114 -15.86 2.79 -0.15
N PHE A 115 -16.03 1.78 0.72
CA PHE A 115 -16.69 0.51 0.40
C PHE A 115 -18.06 0.38 1.07
N ALA A 116 -18.65 1.49 1.53
CA ALA A 116 -20.00 1.48 2.08
C ALA A 116 -21.01 1.03 1.03
N GLU A 117 -21.86 0.07 1.40
CA GLU A 117 -22.98 -0.37 0.58
C GLU A 117 -24.04 0.72 0.41
N THR A 118 -24.28 1.48 1.47
CA THR A 118 -25.20 2.60 1.43
C THR A 118 -24.51 3.85 0.89
N GLU A 119 -25.28 4.63 0.11
CA GLU A 119 -24.84 5.94 -0.30
C GLU A 119 -24.76 6.87 0.91
N ILE A 120 -23.58 7.44 1.14
CA ILE A 120 -23.30 8.37 2.22
C ILE A 120 -22.84 9.70 1.58
N PRO A 121 -23.57 10.80 1.76
CA PRO A 121 -23.17 12.10 1.23
C PRO A 121 -21.77 12.50 1.72
N GLY A 122 -20.90 12.93 0.81
CA GLY A 122 -19.55 13.38 1.13
C GLY A 122 -18.57 12.27 1.52
N ARG A 123 -18.92 10.99 1.36
CA ARG A 123 -18.06 9.86 1.78
C ARG A 123 -16.67 9.87 1.17
N GLU A 124 -16.56 10.27 -0.10
CA GLU A 124 -15.27 10.31 -0.80
C GLU A 124 -14.37 11.41 -0.27
N GLU A 125 -14.90 12.61 0.00
CA GLU A 125 -14.14 13.72 0.58
C GLU A 125 -13.70 13.41 2.02
N ALA A 126 -14.58 12.78 2.81
CA ALA A 126 -14.25 12.34 4.15
C ALA A 126 -13.18 11.23 4.14
N ALA A 127 -13.31 10.23 3.26
CA ALA A 127 -12.31 9.18 3.11
C ALA A 127 -10.97 9.73 2.62
N TYR A 128 -10.98 10.66 1.66
CA TYR A 128 -9.79 11.36 1.21
C TYR A 128 -9.10 12.08 2.36
N SER A 129 -9.85 12.85 3.16
CA SER A 129 -9.30 13.56 4.33
C SER A 129 -8.65 12.63 5.35
N LEU A 130 -9.28 11.49 5.65
CA LEU A 130 -8.73 10.47 6.54
C LEU A 130 -7.45 9.83 5.96
N MET A 131 -7.44 9.53 4.66
CA MET A 131 -6.25 9.00 3.98
C MET A 131 -5.13 10.03 3.92
N THR A 132 -5.41 11.32 3.71
CA THR A 132 -4.41 12.39 3.78
C THR A 132 -3.77 12.45 5.18
N ALA A 133 -4.56 12.31 6.25
CA ALA A 133 -4.03 12.27 7.61
C ALA A 133 -3.16 11.02 7.86
N ALA A 134 -3.55 9.85 7.33
CA ALA A 134 -2.76 8.62 7.42
C ALA A 134 -1.45 8.73 6.62
N ALA A 135 -1.49 9.30 5.42
CA ALA A 135 -0.31 9.58 4.59
C ALA A 135 0.62 10.59 5.28
N GLY A 136 0.08 11.61 5.94
CA GLY A 136 0.84 12.54 6.79
C GLY A 136 1.56 11.85 7.96
N SER A 137 1.08 10.67 8.38
CA SER A 137 1.72 9.80 9.37
C SER A 137 2.67 8.76 8.74
N GLY A 138 2.94 8.88 7.43
CA GLY A 138 3.84 8.02 6.67
C GLY A 138 3.23 6.71 6.16
N TYR A 139 1.90 6.55 6.18
CA TYR A 139 1.25 5.33 5.68
C TYR A 139 1.20 5.29 4.16
N TRP A 140 2.12 4.52 3.55
CA TRP A 140 2.32 4.52 2.10
C TRP A 140 1.15 4.02 1.24
N PRO A 141 0.26 3.10 1.68
CA PRO A 141 -0.93 2.77 0.89
C PRO A 141 -1.88 3.97 0.77
N ALA A 142 -1.89 4.85 1.77
CA ALA A 142 -2.62 6.11 1.68
C ALA A 142 -1.94 7.09 0.71
N ASP A 143 -0.60 7.13 0.63
CA ASP A 143 0.11 7.92 -0.40
C ASP A 143 -0.33 7.52 -1.81
N TYR A 144 -0.46 6.21 -2.08
CA TYR A 144 -1.00 5.74 -3.36
C TYR A 144 -2.43 6.24 -3.61
N PHE A 145 -3.33 6.06 -2.63
CA PHE A 145 -4.73 6.43 -2.78
C PHE A 145 -4.92 7.93 -3.04
N ILE A 146 -4.25 8.79 -2.27
CA ILE A 146 -4.36 10.25 -2.47
C ILE A 146 -3.81 10.65 -3.83
N ALA A 147 -2.69 10.05 -4.26
CA ALA A 147 -2.05 10.39 -5.53
C ALA A 147 -2.93 10.00 -6.73
N GLU A 148 -3.56 8.82 -6.70
CA GLU A 148 -4.49 8.41 -7.75
C GLU A 148 -5.76 9.26 -7.74
N THR A 149 -6.24 9.64 -6.56
CA THR A 149 -7.43 10.52 -6.44
C THR A 149 -7.13 11.89 -7.03
N ASP A 150 -5.98 12.49 -6.69
CA ASP A 150 -5.55 13.77 -7.24
C ASP A 150 -5.33 13.67 -8.76
N LEU A 151 -4.75 12.55 -9.22
CA LEU A 151 -4.56 12.27 -10.63
C LEU A 151 -5.90 12.30 -11.37
N GLN A 152 -6.86 11.49 -10.93
CA GLN A 152 -8.19 11.35 -11.52
C GLN A 152 -9.00 12.65 -11.49
N ASN A 153 -8.95 13.39 -10.38
CA ASN A 153 -9.80 14.57 -10.17
C ASN A 153 -9.23 15.84 -10.81
N HIS A 154 -7.91 15.94 -10.97
CA HIS A 154 -7.27 17.22 -11.30
C HIS A 154 -6.27 17.18 -12.46
N LEU A 155 -5.66 16.03 -12.76
CA LEU A 155 -4.44 16.00 -13.58
C LEU A 155 -4.61 15.28 -14.92
N VAL A 156 -5.66 14.47 -15.09
CA VAL A 156 -5.97 13.79 -16.36
C VAL A 156 -7.38 14.13 -16.87
N ARG A 157 -7.54 14.23 -18.20
CA ARG A 157 -8.87 14.14 -18.84
C ARG A 157 -9.30 12.69 -19.06
N ASP A 158 -8.34 11.76 -19.15
CA ASP A 158 -8.51 10.32 -19.38
C ASP A 158 -7.40 9.56 -18.61
N PRO A 159 -7.74 8.64 -17.68
CA PRO A 159 -6.77 7.92 -16.85
C PRO A 159 -5.89 6.90 -17.61
N VAL A 160 -6.20 6.60 -18.88
CA VAL A 160 -5.39 5.72 -19.74
C VAL A 160 -4.39 6.53 -20.59
N ASN A 161 -4.77 7.75 -21.00
CA ASN A 161 -3.92 8.66 -21.79
C ASN A 161 -3.52 9.87 -20.94
N ILE A 162 -2.38 9.76 -20.25
CA ILE A 162 -1.84 10.81 -19.38
C ILE A 162 -1.32 11.97 -20.25
N VAL A 163 -2.23 12.80 -20.76
CA VAL A 163 -1.91 14.13 -21.25
C VAL A 163 -2.22 15.09 -20.12
N PRO A 164 -1.21 15.72 -19.48
CA PRO A 164 -1.45 16.74 -18.47
C PRO A 164 -2.39 17.81 -19.02
N LEU A 165 -3.39 18.18 -18.23
CA LEU A 165 -4.32 19.27 -18.53
C LEU A 165 -3.55 20.57 -18.77
N SER A 166 -3.22 20.85 -20.03
CA SER A 166 -2.66 22.13 -20.43
C SER A 166 -3.80 23.12 -20.72
N ASN A 167 -3.85 24.15 -19.88
CA ASN A 167 -4.20 25.55 -20.18
C ASN A 167 -5.45 26.19 -19.57
N GLU A 168 -6.30 25.51 -18.79
CA GLU A 168 -7.42 26.17 -18.12
C GLU A 168 -7.56 25.63 -16.69
N ILE A 169 -7.59 26.55 -15.70
CA ILE A 169 -7.47 26.39 -14.23
C ILE A 169 -6.09 26.83 -13.72
N ASP A 170 -6.10 27.66 -12.68
CA ASP A 170 -4.99 28.44 -12.12
C ASP A 170 -3.66 27.64 -12.10
N ARG A 171 -2.70 28.04 -12.96
CA ARG A 171 -1.46 27.29 -13.22
C ARG A 171 -0.65 27.02 -11.95
N SER A 172 -0.82 27.82 -10.90
CA SER A 172 -0.15 27.64 -9.61
C SER A 172 -0.70 26.45 -8.81
N HIS A 173 -2.02 26.31 -8.74
CA HIS A 173 -2.68 25.25 -7.96
C HIS A 173 -2.47 23.87 -8.58
N LEU A 174 -2.64 23.73 -9.90
CA LEU A 174 -2.39 22.46 -10.58
C LEU A 174 -0.91 22.03 -10.50
N GLN A 175 0.00 22.98 -10.50
CA GLN A 175 1.42 22.70 -10.31
C GLN A 175 1.71 22.18 -8.89
N GLU A 176 1.08 22.76 -7.87
CA GLU A 176 1.18 22.28 -6.49
C GLU A 176 0.61 20.87 -6.35
N VAL A 177 -0.58 20.61 -6.92
CA VAL A 177 -1.20 19.28 -6.92
C VAL A 177 -0.28 18.27 -7.60
N ALA A 178 0.21 18.57 -8.81
CA ALA A 178 1.13 17.69 -9.53
C ALA A 178 2.41 17.37 -8.74
N GLN A 179 2.99 18.36 -8.05
CA GLN A 179 4.17 18.16 -7.20
C GLN A 179 3.86 17.24 -6.01
N LYS A 180 2.73 17.47 -5.33
CA LYS A 180 2.29 16.63 -4.20
C LYS A 180 1.99 15.20 -4.64
N THR A 181 1.29 15.03 -5.76
CA THR A 181 0.99 13.74 -6.38
C THR A 181 2.27 12.98 -6.74
N MET A 182 3.23 13.63 -7.40
CA MET A 182 4.52 13.01 -7.73
C MET A 182 5.33 12.66 -6.48
N ALA A 183 5.31 13.50 -5.44
CA ALA A 183 5.97 13.21 -4.18
C ALA A 183 5.36 11.98 -3.48
N ALA A 184 4.04 11.85 -3.50
CA ALA A 184 3.34 10.67 -2.98
C ALA A 184 3.69 9.40 -3.77
N TYR A 185 3.70 9.47 -5.12
CA TYR A 185 4.14 8.35 -5.94
C TYR A 185 5.59 7.94 -5.65
N ASN A 186 6.50 8.89 -5.46
CA ASN A 186 7.88 8.58 -5.11
C ASN A 186 7.98 7.79 -3.80
N ARG A 187 7.24 8.19 -2.75
CA ARG A 187 7.24 7.49 -1.45
C ARG A 187 6.77 6.03 -1.56
N CYS A 188 5.68 5.74 -2.27
CA CYS A 188 5.27 4.35 -2.46
C CYS A 188 6.16 3.57 -3.45
N ALA A 189 6.76 4.23 -4.44
CA ALA A 189 7.71 3.61 -5.35
C ALA A 189 9.04 3.19 -4.67
N GLU A 190 9.49 3.97 -3.68
CA GLU A 190 10.65 3.66 -2.83
C GLU A 190 10.45 2.37 -2.05
N LEU A 191 9.21 2.06 -1.64
CA LEU A 191 8.85 0.80 -0.99
C LEU A 191 8.69 -0.39 -1.94
N GLY A 192 8.92 -0.19 -3.24
CA GLY A 192 8.84 -1.24 -4.23
C GLY A 192 7.46 -1.47 -4.84
N PHE A 193 6.50 -0.56 -4.61
CA PHE A 193 5.16 -0.71 -5.15
C PHE A 193 5.15 -0.38 -6.65
N ALA A 194 4.87 -1.39 -7.48
CA ALA A 194 4.93 -1.29 -8.94
C ALA A 194 3.93 -0.27 -9.53
N PRO A 195 2.68 -0.15 -9.05
CA PRO A 195 1.73 0.84 -9.56
C PRO A 195 2.27 2.28 -9.53
N CYS A 196 2.91 2.69 -8.42
CA CYS A 196 3.51 4.01 -8.32
C CYS A 196 4.68 4.20 -9.32
N ARG A 197 5.49 3.16 -9.54
CA ARG A 197 6.57 3.18 -10.54
C ARG A 197 6.01 3.32 -11.96
N TYR A 198 4.92 2.64 -12.29
CA TYR A 198 4.27 2.82 -13.58
C TYR A 198 3.81 4.26 -13.77
N ARG A 199 3.13 4.85 -12.78
CA ARG A 199 2.68 6.26 -12.87
C ARG A 199 3.84 7.23 -13.08
N ILE A 200 4.92 7.10 -12.31
CA ILE A 200 6.14 7.91 -12.48
C ILE A 200 6.72 7.71 -13.88
N GLY A 201 6.90 6.45 -14.29
CA GLY A 201 7.48 6.10 -15.57
C GLY A 201 6.70 6.66 -16.76
N PHE A 202 5.37 6.54 -16.75
CA PHE A 202 4.51 7.12 -17.79
C PHE A 202 4.54 8.65 -17.79
N TRP A 203 4.51 9.28 -16.61
CA TRP A 203 4.59 10.73 -16.51
C TRP A 203 5.90 11.26 -17.11
N LEU A 204 7.03 10.67 -16.75
CA LEU A 204 8.35 11.08 -17.23
C LEU A 204 8.56 10.73 -18.72
N SER A 205 7.99 9.63 -19.20
CA SER A 205 8.13 9.24 -20.61
C SER A 205 7.34 10.14 -21.58
N ASN A 206 6.47 11.00 -21.08
CA ASN A 206 5.66 11.90 -21.89
C ASN A 206 6.41 13.18 -22.35
N SER A 207 7.68 13.36 -21.98
CA SER A 207 8.47 14.51 -22.42
C SER A 207 9.89 14.11 -22.83
N GLN A 208 10.39 14.69 -23.93
CA GLN A 208 11.73 14.38 -24.44
C GLN A 208 12.85 14.59 -23.41
N PRO A 209 12.84 15.64 -22.57
CA PRO A 209 13.88 15.83 -21.56
C PRO A 209 13.95 14.74 -20.49
N THR A 210 12.82 14.10 -20.17
CA THR A 210 12.70 13.10 -19.09
C THR A 210 12.49 11.68 -19.59
N LEU A 211 12.51 11.46 -20.91
CA LEU A 211 12.19 10.17 -21.53
C LEU A 211 13.09 9.04 -21.05
N VAL A 212 14.41 9.26 -20.97
CA VAL A 212 15.39 8.24 -20.54
C VAL A 212 15.12 7.79 -19.09
N ASP A 213 14.84 8.74 -18.20
CA ASP A 213 14.51 8.45 -16.81
C ASP A 213 13.18 7.69 -16.72
N GLY A 214 12.17 8.14 -17.48
CA GLY A 214 10.87 7.48 -17.56
C GLY A 214 10.97 6.02 -18.02
N LEU A 215 11.71 5.75 -19.10
CA LEU A 215 11.93 4.40 -19.60
C LEU A 215 12.68 3.52 -18.60
N THR A 216 13.64 4.08 -17.87
CA THR A 216 14.37 3.35 -16.82
C THR A 216 13.44 2.95 -15.67
N VAL A 217 12.56 3.87 -15.24
CA VAL A 217 11.55 3.59 -14.22
C VAL A 217 10.54 2.54 -14.70
N LEU A 218 10.07 2.65 -15.95
CA LEU A 218 9.16 1.65 -16.55
C LEU A 218 9.80 0.26 -16.63
N GLN A 219 11.07 0.17 -17.02
CA GLN A 219 11.79 -1.10 -17.03
C GLN A 219 11.82 -1.76 -15.63
N ASN A 220 12.08 -0.96 -14.60
CA ASN A 220 12.07 -1.43 -13.21
C ASN A 220 10.66 -1.83 -12.74
N ALA A 221 9.63 -1.11 -13.15
CA ALA A 221 8.23 -1.46 -12.88
C ALA A 221 7.87 -2.82 -13.50
N VAL A 222 8.14 -3.02 -14.79
CA VAL A 222 7.92 -4.29 -15.50
C VAL A 222 8.65 -5.44 -14.81
N ASN A 223 9.94 -5.27 -14.51
CA ASN A 223 10.72 -6.29 -13.82
C ASN A 223 10.16 -6.64 -12.42
N THR A 224 9.59 -5.67 -11.72
CA THR A 224 8.95 -5.88 -10.41
C THR A 224 7.64 -6.64 -10.58
N THR A 225 6.78 -6.23 -11.51
CA THR A 225 5.50 -6.89 -11.82
C THR A 225 5.70 -8.36 -12.21
N LEU A 226 6.68 -8.66 -13.07
CA LEU A 226 6.94 -10.03 -13.52
C LEU A 226 7.47 -10.96 -12.43
N ARG A 227 8.06 -10.42 -11.35
CA ARG A 227 8.64 -11.21 -10.25
C ARG A 227 7.68 -11.45 -9.10
N ASP A 228 6.58 -10.71 -9.05
CA ASP A 228 5.66 -10.71 -7.92
C ASP A 228 4.25 -11.06 -8.39
N THR A 229 3.84 -12.31 -8.11
CA THR A 229 2.58 -12.89 -8.56
C THR A 229 1.35 -12.16 -8.02
N ARG A 230 1.49 -11.34 -6.98
CA ARG A 230 0.39 -10.53 -6.44
C ARG A 230 -0.12 -9.48 -7.43
N TYR A 231 0.67 -9.11 -8.44
CA TYR A 231 0.27 -8.17 -9.48
C TYR A 231 -0.42 -8.82 -10.69
N GLN A 232 -0.44 -10.15 -10.77
CA GLN A 232 -1.00 -10.87 -11.91
C GLN A 232 -2.50 -10.58 -12.04
N GLY A 233 -2.94 -10.11 -13.21
CA GLY A 233 -4.35 -9.75 -13.46
C GLY A 233 -4.77 -8.40 -12.87
N VAL A 234 -3.86 -7.67 -12.22
CA VAL A 234 -4.13 -6.35 -11.63
C VAL A 234 -3.55 -5.23 -12.48
N LEU A 235 -2.33 -5.43 -13.03
CA LEU A 235 -1.57 -4.39 -13.73
C LEU A 235 -1.34 -4.70 -15.23
N ASP A 236 -2.22 -5.49 -15.84
CA ASP A 236 -2.01 -5.99 -17.20
C ASP A 236 -1.97 -4.84 -18.23
N ALA A 237 -2.81 -3.82 -18.06
CA ALA A 237 -2.85 -2.66 -18.95
C ALA A 237 -1.57 -1.81 -18.85
N GLU A 238 -1.09 -1.55 -17.62
CA GLU A 238 0.16 -0.86 -17.36
C GLU A 238 1.35 -1.66 -17.88
N LEU A 239 1.35 -2.99 -17.68
CA LEU A 239 2.38 -3.88 -18.18
C LEU A 239 2.46 -3.84 -19.71
N VAL A 240 1.32 -3.90 -20.40
CA VAL A 240 1.25 -3.79 -21.86
C VAL A 240 1.77 -2.43 -22.34
N SER A 241 1.30 -1.34 -21.74
CA SER A 241 1.68 0.01 -22.14
C SER A 241 3.18 0.27 -21.92
N ALA A 242 3.71 -0.12 -20.75
CA ALA A 242 5.12 0.04 -20.43
C ALA A 242 6.01 -0.84 -21.33
N THR A 243 5.60 -2.08 -21.58
CA THR A 243 6.38 -2.98 -22.44
C THR A 243 6.41 -2.47 -23.88
N THR A 244 5.31 -1.90 -24.37
CA THR A 244 5.26 -1.25 -25.69
C THR A 244 6.28 -0.11 -25.77
N ALA A 245 6.30 0.78 -24.78
CA ALA A 245 7.27 1.88 -24.72
C ALA A 245 8.73 1.36 -24.70
N LEU A 246 9.02 0.25 -24.01
CA LEU A 246 10.35 -0.36 -23.96
C LEU A 246 10.76 -1.00 -25.30
N VAL A 247 9.82 -1.58 -26.05
CA VAL A 247 10.08 -2.11 -27.40
C VAL A 247 10.45 -0.97 -28.37
N GLU A 248 9.66 0.11 -28.34
CA GLU A 248 9.81 1.24 -29.26
C GLU A 248 11.05 2.07 -28.93
N HIS A 249 11.23 2.43 -27.65
CA HIS A 249 12.21 3.43 -27.22
C HIS A 249 13.34 2.88 -26.35
N GLY A 250 13.32 1.60 -25.97
CA GLY A 250 14.29 1.03 -25.03
C GLY A 250 15.76 1.08 -25.47
N HIS A 251 16.03 1.26 -26.76
CA HIS A 251 17.41 1.49 -27.24
C HIS A 251 18.06 2.73 -26.61
N LEU A 252 17.26 3.73 -26.20
CA LEU A 252 17.72 4.95 -25.53
C LEU A 252 18.26 4.70 -24.11
N ILE A 253 17.82 3.62 -23.46
CA ILE A 253 18.33 3.18 -22.14
C ILE A 253 19.30 2.00 -22.26
N GLY A 254 19.79 1.72 -23.47
CA GLY A 254 20.78 0.66 -23.71
C GLY A 254 20.21 -0.75 -23.86
N LEU A 255 18.90 -0.92 -24.09
CA LEU A 255 18.35 -2.24 -24.40
C LEU A 255 18.84 -2.75 -25.75
N THR A 256 19.38 -3.96 -25.76
CA THR A 256 19.79 -4.64 -27.00
C THR A 256 18.58 -5.02 -27.85
N ALA A 257 18.83 -5.36 -29.13
CA ALA A 257 17.78 -5.90 -29.99
C ALA A 257 17.13 -7.15 -29.38
N ASP A 258 17.93 -8.07 -28.83
CA ASP A 258 17.46 -9.30 -28.18
C ASP A 258 16.58 -9.01 -26.96
N MET A 259 16.97 -8.05 -26.12
CA MET A 259 16.16 -7.65 -24.95
C MET A 259 14.82 -7.06 -25.38
N ARG A 260 14.81 -6.21 -26.41
CA ARG A 260 13.55 -5.66 -26.94
C ARG A 260 12.69 -6.73 -27.61
N GLN A 261 13.28 -7.75 -28.22
CA GLN A 261 12.56 -8.91 -28.73
C GLN A 261 11.90 -9.72 -27.61
N GLN A 262 12.55 -9.86 -26.44
CA GLN A 262 11.94 -10.51 -25.28
C GLN A 262 10.70 -9.74 -24.77
N TYR A 263 10.77 -8.41 -24.74
CA TYR A 263 9.62 -7.56 -24.41
C TYR A 263 8.49 -7.68 -25.45
N ASP A 264 8.80 -7.74 -26.75
CA ASP A 264 7.81 -8.00 -27.80
C ASP A 264 7.15 -9.39 -27.67
N GLN A 265 7.92 -10.41 -27.29
CA GLN A 265 7.37 -11.74 -26.99
C GLN A 265 6.46 -11.73 -25.75
N LEU A 266 6.83 -10.98 -24.71
CA LEU A 266 6.00 -10.78 -23.53
C LEU A 266 4.66 -10.14 -23.91
N LEU A 267 4.65 -9.06 -24.70
CA LEU A 267 3.42 -8.43 -25.19
C LEU A 267 2.49 -9.44 -25.88
N LYS A 268 3.04 -10.25 -26.78
CA LYS A 268 2.30 -11.30 -27.49
C LYS A 268 1.75 -12.40 -26.59
N SER A 269 2.34 -12.59 -25.40
CA SER A 269 1.84 -13.56 -24.42
C SER A 269 0.73 -12.99 -23.54
N VAL A 270 0.78 -11.70 -23.21
CA VAL A 270 -0.21 -11.02 -22.37
C VAL A 270 -1.49 -10.68 -23.14
N LEU A 271 -1.40 -10.48 -24.46
CA LEU A 271 -2.54 -10.17 -25.33
C LEU A 271 -3.32 -11.41 -25.84
N LYS A 272 -2.98 -12.62 -25.38
CA LYS A 272 -3.66 -13.87 -25.74
C LYS A 272 -4.65 -14.30 -24.67
#